data_AF-A0A926QJY6-F1
#
_entry.id   AF-A0A926QJY6-F1
#
_cell.length_a   1.000
_cell.length_b   1.000
_cell.length_c   1.000
_cell.angle_alpha   90.00
_cell.angle_beta   90.00
_cell.angle_gamma   90.00
#
_symmetry.space_group_name_H-M   'P 1'
#
loop_
_entity.id
_entity.type
_entity.pdbx_description
1 polymer ?
#
loop_
_entity_poly.entity_id
_entity_poly.type
_entity_poly.pdbx_seq_one_letter_code
_entity_poly.pdbx_strand_id
1 'polypeptide(L)'
;MYFFTPDFWSALLAIVIIDLVLAGDNAIVIGLSARNLPKGQQKKVIFWGTFGAIVIRSLLTMAVVWLLKIPGLLLIGGVMLVWIAYKLLVEEKKHDVQSAATLWAAVRTIIIADTVMGLDNVLAVAGAAHGDFVMVVLGLIISVPIVVWGSTLILKWVERFPVIIYAGSGVLAWTASKMIVDEPFLKNFFIRNPLLTWLLSILLVAGVLLLGRLKNKRKEVA
;
A
#
# COMPACT_ATOMS: atom_id res chain seq x y z
N MET A 1 -15.68 8.99 21.41
CA MET A 1 -16.55 8.07 20.64
C MET A 1 -16.16 7.99 19.15
N TYR A 2 -14.88 8.21 18.80
CA TYR A 2 -14.39 8.21 17.41
C TYR A 2 -14.16 6.79 16.84
N PHE A 3 -13.83 5.82 17.72
CA PHE A 3 -13.52 4.43 17.35
C PHE A 3 -14.74 3.58 16.92
N PHE A 4 -15.96 4.11 16.97
CA PHE A 4 -17.19 3.39 16.61
C PHE A 4 -17.84 3.91 15.33
N THR A 5 -17.20 4.82 14.59
CA THR A 5 -17.75 5.29 13.32
C THR A 5 -17.47 4.27 12.20
N PRO A 6 -18.42 4.09 11.25
CA PRO A 6 -18.18 3.25 10.07
C PRO A 6 -16.96 3.70 9.27
N ASP A 7 -16.69 5.00 9.23
CA ASP A 7 -15.52 5.57 8.55
C ASP A 7 -14.21 5.07 9.16
N PHE A 8 -14.11 5.03 10.49
CA PHE A 8 -12.92 4.53 11.19
C PHE A 8 -12.64 3.06 10.83
N TRP A 9 -13.64 2.20 10.90
CA TRP A 9 -13.44 0.78 10.58
C TRP A 9 -13.16 0.56 9.09
N SER A 10 -13.79 1.35 8.21
CA SER A 10 -13.56 1.25 6.77
C SER A 10 -12.13 1.63 6.37
N ALA A 11 -11.57 2.71 6.93
CA ALA A 11 -10.22 3.13 6.62
C ALA A 11 -9.16 2.29 7.35
N LEU A 12 -9.44 1.77 8.55
CA LEU A 12 -8.57 0.80 9.20
C LEU A 12 -8.46 -0.49 8.38
N LEU A 13 -9.60 -1.01 7.92
CA LEU A 13 -9.66 -2.17 7.05
C LEU A 13 -8.98 -1.92 5.70
N ALA A 14 -9.12 -0.72 5.14
CA ALA A 14 -8.40 -0.32 3.94
C ALA A 14 -6.88 -0.34 4.15
N ILE A 15 -6.38 0.27 5.24
CA ILE A 15 -4.94 0.27 5.58
C ILE A 15 -4.42 -1.16 5.67
N VAL A 16 -5.13 -2.03 6.40
CA VAL A 16 -4.74 -3.45 6.51
C VAL A 16 -4.71 -4.11 5.14
N ILE A 17 -5.78 -4.01 4.33
CA ILE A 17 -5.82 -4.63 3.00
C ILE A 17 -4.68 -4.13 2.11
N ILE A 18 -4.42 -2.82 2.10
CA ILE A 18 -3.38 -2.18 1.30
C ILE A 18 -2.00 -2.73 1.69
N ASP A 19 -1.69 -2.74 3.00
CA ASP A 19 -0.46 -3.30 3.54
C ASP A 19 -0.30 -4.78 3.15
N LEU A 20 -1.36 -5.58 3.28
CA LEU A 20 -1.31 -7.01 3.00
C LEU A 20 -1.07 -7.31 1.52
N VAL A 21 -1.79 -6.61 0.62
CA VAL A 21 -1.66 -6.81 -0.83
C VAL A 21 -0.28 -6.36 -1.32
N LEU A 22 0.27 -5.28 -0.75
CA LEU A 22 1.58 -4.77 -1.14
C LEU A 22 2.74 -5.51 -0.46
N ALA A 23 2.54 -6.13 0.71
CA ALA A 23 3.59 -6.81 1.46
C ALA A 23 4.00 -8.18 0.92
N GLY A 24 3.13 -8.87 0.17
CA GLY A 24 3.43 -10.20 -0.38
C GLY A 24 4.74 -10.22 -1.18
N ASP A 25 4.91 -9.24 -2.06
CA ASP A 25 6.11 -9.12 -2.91
C ASP A 25 7.36 -8.72 -2.11
N ASN A 26 7.20 -7.89 -1.07
CA ASN A 26 8.33 -7.47 -0.21
C ASN A 26 8.99 -8.66 0.50
N ALA A 27 8.23 -9.74 0.80
CA ALA A 27 8.76 -10.96 1.40
C ALA A 27 9.76 -11.68 0.48
N ILE A 28 9.56 -11.63 -0.84
CA ILE A 28 10.46 -12.23 -1.83
C ILE A 28 11.81 -11.51 -1.82
N VAL A 29 11.82 -10.17 -1.78
CA VAL A 29 13.06 -9.38 -1.70
C VAL A 29 13.85 -9.68 -0.43
N ILE A 30 13.15 -9.80 0.70
CA ILE A 30 13.76 -10.14 1.98
C ILE A 30 14.46 -11.50 1.89
N GLY A 31 13.80 -12.50 1.28
CA GLY A 31 14.36 -13.83 1.06
C GLY A 31 15.57 -13.82 0.11
N LEU A 32 15.46 -13.11 -1.02
CA LEU A 32 16.54 -12.98 -2.01
C LEU A 32 17.79 -12.30 -1.40
N SER A 33 17.58 -11.27 -0.59
CA SER A 33 18.66 -10.52 0.09
C SER A 33 19.41 -11.38 1.10
N ALA A 34 18.73 -12.31 1.77
CA ALA A 34 19.32 -13.18 2.79
C ALA A 34 19.95 -14.47 2.22
N ARG A 35 19.66 -14.84 0.96
CA ARG A 35 19.93 -16.18 0.41
C ARG A 35 21.39 -16.64 0.46
N ASN A 36 22.36 -15.74 0.34
CA ASN A 36 23.79 -16.09 0.32
C ASN A 36 24.46 -16.12 1.70
N LEU A 37 23.72 -15.81 2.76
CA LEU A 37 24.26 -15.81 4.12
C LEU A 37 24.14 -17.19 4.78
N PRO A 38 25.03 -17.54 5.73
CA PRO A 38 24.90 -18.75 6.54
C PRO A 38 23.53 -18.83 7.23
N LYS A 39 22.93 -20.02 7.37
CA LYS A 39 21.57 -20.20 7.92
C LYS A 39 21.33 -19.52 9.28
N GLY A 40 22.34 -19.48 10.16
CA GLY A 40 22.26 -18.80 11.46
C GLY A 40 22.24 -17.27 11.36
N GLN A 41 22.74 -16.71 10.26
CA GLN A 41 22.80 -15.28 9.97
C GLN A 41 21.54 -14.78 9.25
N GLN A 42 20.90 -15.61 8.42
CA GLN A 42 19.68 -15.26 7.68
C GLN A 42 18.56 -14.76 8.60
N LYS A 43 18.29 -15.45 9.72
CA LYS A 43 17.26 -15.03 10.68
C LYS A 43 17.54 -13.65 11.27
N LYS A 44 18.81 -13.34 11.56
CA LYS A 44 19.23 -12.04 12.10
C LYS A 44 19.04 -10.93 11.07
N VAL A 45 19.40 -11.17 9.81
CA VAL A 45 19.20 -10.22 8.71
C VAL A 45 17.72 -9.96 8.47
N ILE A 46 16.91 -11.00 8.42
CA ILE A 46 15.46 -10.85 8.24
C ILE A 46 14.88 -10.04 9.39
N PHE A 47 15.23 -10.36 10.64
CA PHE A 47 14.73 -9.64 11.80
C PHE A 47 15.13 -8.16 11.79
N TRP A 48 16.42 -7.85 11.67
CA TRP A 48 16.91 -6.47 11.72
C TRP A 48 16.55 -5.67 10.46
N GLY A 49 16.53 -6.31 9.30
CA GLY A 49 16.08 -5.72 8.04
C GLY A 49 14.61 -5.34 8.08
N THR A 50 13.74 -6.27 8.47
CA THR A 50 12.30 -6.01 8.61
C THR A 50 12.01 -4.97 9.70
N PHE A 51 12.68 -5.05 10.85
CA PHE A 51 12.51 -4.05 11.92
C PHE A 51 12.91 -2.64 11.44
N GLY A 52 14.08 -2.50 10.82
CA GLY A 52 14.54 -1.21 10.28
C GLY A 52 13.60 -0.68 9.19
N ALA A 53 13.15 -1.56 8.30
CA ALA A 53 12.20 -1.23 7.25
C ALA A 53 10.87 -0.69 7.79
N ILE A 54 10.30 -1.37 8.80
CA ILE A 54 9.06 -0.92 9.47
C ILE A 54 9.24 0.45 10.11
N VAL A 55 10.35 0.68 10.81
CA VAL A 55 10.63 1.98 11.44
C VAL A 55 10.68 3.08 10.40
N ILE A 56 11.47 2.92 9.33
CA ILE A 56 11.58 3.92 8.27
C ILE A 56 10.22 4.14 7.60
N ARG A 57 9.51 3.07 7.26
CA ARG A 57 8.16 3.15 6.67
C ARG A 57 7.22 3.94 7.56
N SER A 58 7.20 3.65 8.86
CA SER A 58 6.30 4.33 9.81
C SER A 58 6.60 5.82 9.89
N LEU A 59 7.89 6.19 9.93
CA LEU A 59 8.32 7.59 9.88
C LEU A 59 7.91 8.28 8.57
N LEU A 60 8.07 7.61 7.43
CA LEU A 60 7.65 8.14 6.13
C LEU A 60 6.12 8.31 6.06
N THR A 61 5.33 7.35 6.53
CA THR A 61 3.87 7.48 6.59
C THR A 61 3.44 8.65 7.44
N MET A 62 4.03 8.83 8.62
CA MET A 62 3.73 9.99 9.47
C MET A 62 4.10 11.31 8.78
N ALA A 63 5.25 11.36 8.08
CA ALA A 63 5.67 12.53 7.32
C ALA A 63 4.71 12.85 6.16
N VAL A 64 4.26 11.84 5.41
CA VAL A 64 3.29 12.02 4.32
C VAL A 64 1.93 12.45 4.85
N VAL A 65 1.44 11.85 5.93
CA VAL A 65 0.19 12.30 6.60
C VAL A 65 0.27 13.75 7.03
N TRP A 66 1.40 14.17 7.60
CA TRP A 66 1.63 15.57 7.94
C TRP A 66 1.56 16.46 6.70
N LEU A 67 2.20 16.02 5.61
CA LEU A 67 2.28 16.74 4.35
C LEU A 67 0.90 16.87 3.68
N LEU A 68 0.07 15.83 3.70
CA LEU A 68 -1.28 15.84 3.12
C LEU A 68 -2.25 16.83 3.78
N LYS A 69 -1.88 17.45 4.90
CA LYS A 69 -2.64 18.57 5.51
C LYS A 69 -2.52 19.86 4.71
N ILE A 70 -1.52 19.98 3.82
CA ILE A 70 -1.37 21.14 2.95
C ILE A 70 -2.40 21.04 1.81
N PRO A 71 -3.22 22.08 1.58
CA PRO A 71 -4.17 22.10 0.48
C PRO A 71 -3.50 21.86 -0.87
N GLY A 72 -4.16 21.09 -1.74
CA GLY A 72 -3.68 20.65 -3.05
C GLY A 72 -2.91 19.33 -3.02
N LEU A 73 -2.26 18.98 -1.89
CA LEU A 73 -1.53 17.72 -1.78
C LEU A 73 -2.46 16.52 -1.61
N LEU A 74 -3.67 16.71 -1.05
CA LEU A 74 -4.66 15.65 -0.95
C LEU A 74 -5.18 15.24 -2.35
N LEU A 75 -5.42 16.23 -3.22
CA LEU A 75 -5.75 16.00 -4.63
C LEU A 75 -4.63 15.27 -5.38
N ILE A 76 -3.38 15.73 -5.24
CA ILE A 76 -2.21 15.08 -5.87
C ILE A 76 -2.07 13.64 -5.37
N GLY A 77 -2.18 13.44 -4.06
CA GLY A 77 -2.17 12.11 -3.45
C GLY A 77 -3.27 11.21 -3.99
N GLY A 78 -4.49 11.74 -4.14
CA GLY A 78 -5.61 11.01 -4.74
C GLY A 78 -5.35 10.60 -6.19
N VAL A 79 -4.84 11.51 -7.03
CA VAL A 79 -4.48 11.19 -8.42
C VAL A 79 -3.36 10.14 -8.49
N MET A 80 -2.32 10.28 -7.67
CA MET A 80 -1.23 9.31 -7.58
C MET A 80 -1.74 7.96 -7.09
N LEU A 81 -2.72 7.93 -6.18
CA LEU A 81 -3.31 6.70 -5.67
C LEU A 81 -4.16 5.96 -6.73
N VAL A 82 -4.85 6.68 -7.63
CA VAL A 82 -5.48 6.06 -8.82
C VAL A 82 -4.44 5.37 -9.69
N TRP A 83 -3.30 6.04 -9.92
CA TRP A 83 -2.20 5.47 -10.69
C TRP A 83 -1.62 4.21 -10.01
N ILE A 84 -1.39 4.25 -8.70
CA ILE A 84 -0.94 3.07 -7.92
C ILE A 84 -1.96 1.93 -8.00
N ALA A 85 -3.25 2.22 -7.88
CA ALA A 85 -4.32 1.23 -7.98
C ALA A 85 -4.29 0.52 -9.35
N TYR A 86 -4.11 1.27 -10.43
CA TYR A 86 -3.96 0.71 -11.78
C TYR A 86 -2.66 -0.08 -11.93
N LYS A 87 -1.53 0.49 -11.49
CA LYS A 87 -0.19 -0.11 -11.54
C LYS A 87 -0.17 -1.49 -10.86
N LEU A 88 -0.82 -1.59 -9.71
CA LEU A 88 -0.97 -2.83 -8.94
C LEU A 88 -1.60 -3.98 -9.75
N LEU A 89 -2.47 -3.67 -10.73
CA LEU A 89 -3.11 -4.69 -11.55
C LEU A 89 -2.27 -5.11 -12.75
N VAL A 90 -1.43 -4.23 -13.28
CA VAL A 90 -0.86 -4.39 -14.63
C VAL A 90 0.65 -4.58 -14.65
N GLU A 91 1.34 -4.16 -13.60
CA GLU A 91 2.78 -4.37 -13.45
C GLU A 91 3.07 -5.71 -12.82
N GLU A 92 3.99 -6.44 -13.42
CA GLU A 92 4.61 -7.59 -12.78
C GLU A 92 5.83 -7.10 -12.04
N LYS A 93 5.87 -7.34 -10.73
CA LYS A 93 7.02 -6.97 -9.92
C LYS A 93 8.16 -7.94 -10.19
N LYS A 94 9.08 -7.57 -11.08
CA LYS A 94 10.36 -8.28 -11.21
C LYS A 94 11.28 -7.85 -10.08
N HIS A 95 11.79 -8.81 -9.33
CA HIS A 95 12.72 -8.56 -8.24
C HIS A 95 14.08 -9.09 -8.62
N ASP A 96 14.90 -8.21 -9.18
CA ASP A 96 16.33 -8.49 -9.37
C ASP A 96 17.09 -7.82 -8.22
N VAL A 97 17.25 -8.57 -7.14
CA VAL A 97 17.94 -8.10 -5.94
C VAL A 97 19.24 -8.85 -5.83
N GLN A 98 20.35 -8.13 -5.98
CA GLN A 98 21.67 -8.71 -5.78
C GLN A 98 21.79 -9.18 -4.33
N SER A 99 22.04 -10.48 -4.19
CA SER A 99 22.30 -11.12 -2.91
C SER A 99 23.58 -10.54 -2.29
N ALA A 100 23.46 -9.98 -1.09
CA ALA A 100 24.58 -9.35 -0.39
C ALA A 100 25.51 -10.38 0.25
N ALA A 101 26.82 -10.08 0.28
CA ALA A 101 27.84 -10.96 0.86
C ALA A 101 27.98 -10.83 2.40
N THR A 102 27.44 -9.77 3.00
CA THR A 102 27.57 -9.50 4.45
C THR A 102 26.21 -9.21 5.09
N LEU A 103 26.11 -9.48 6.40
CA LEU A 103 24.92 -9.19 7.21
C LEU A 103 24.43 -7.75 7.03
N TRP A 104 25.34 -6.78 7.19
CA TRP A 104 25.01 -5.36 7.13
C TRP A 104 24.57 -4.93 5.74
N ALA A 105 25.24 -5.42 4.69
CA ALA A 105 24.83 -5.15 3.32
C ALA A 105 23.43 -5.73 3.05
N ALA A 106 23.13 -6.94 3.52
CA ALA A 106 21.82 -7.54 3.35
C ALA A 106 20.71 -6.78 4.09
N VAL A 107 20.97 -6.34 5.33
CA VAL A 107 20.04 -5.48 6.09
C VAL A 107 19.77 -4.17 5.36
N ARG A 108 20.82 -3.51 4.85
CA ARG A 108 20.68 -2.26 4.09
C ARG A 108 19.89 -2.47 2.80
N THR A 109 20.14 -3.55 2.07
CA THR A 109 19.39 -3.90 0.85
C THR A 109 17.91 -4.10 1.15
N ILE A 110 17.57 -4.81 2.24
CA ILE A 110 16.18 -4.99 2.67
C ILE A 110 15.53 -3.64 2.96
N ILE A 111 16.18 -2.78 3.74
CA ILE A 111 15.63 -1.48 4.11
C ILE A 111 15.41 -0.59 2.88
N ILE A 112 16.38 -0.53 1.97
CA ILE A 112 16.26 0.28 0.74
C ILE A 112 15.16 -0.27 -0.15
N ALA A 113 15.12 -1.58 -0.38
CA ALA A 113 14.10 -2.20 -1.21
C ALA A 113 12.70 -1.99 -0.61
N ASP A 114 12.54 -2.20 0.69
CA ASP A 114 11.28 -1.96 1.39
C ASP A 114 10.86 -0.49 1.33
N THR A 115 11.80 0.44 1.46
CA THR A 115 11.51 1.86 1.34
C THR A 115 11.00 2.19 -0.06
N VAL A 116 11.74 1.79 -1.10
CA VAL A 116 11.38 2.09 -2.51
C VAL A 116 10.06 1.44 -2.90
N MET A 117 9.86 0.16 -2.55
CA MET A 117 8.60 -0.55 -2.84
C MET A 117 7.46 -0.05 -1.96
N GLY A 118 7.76 0.33 -0.73
CA GLY A 118 6.82 0.81 0.27
C GLY A 118 6.40 2.27 0.10
N LEU A 119 7.00 3.05 -0.82
CA LEU A 119 6.56 4.43 -1.09
C LEU A 119 5.10 4.49 -1.57
N ASP A 120 4.73 3.57 -2.48
CA ASP A 120 3.36 3.46 -2.99
C ASP A 120 2.39 3.10 -1.85
N ASN A 121 2.84 2.22 -0.94
CA ASN A 121 2.09 1.82 0.26
C ASN A 121 1.95 2.97 1.27
N VAL A 122 3.01 3.73 1.51
CA VAL A 122 3.05 4.89 2.41
C VAL A 122 2.03 5.93 1.99
N LEU A 123 1.98 6.27 0.69
CA LEU A 123 1.00 7.21 0.15
C LEU A 123 -0.42 6.68 0.31
N ALA A 124 -0.63 5.40 0.04
CA ALA A 124 -1.94 4.76 0.14
C ALA A 124 -2.46 4.72 1.58
N VAL A 125 -1.62 4.36 2.56
CA VAL A 125 -1.96 4.35 3.97
C VAL A 125 -2.21 5.77 4.48
N ALA A 126 -1.37 6.73 4.10
CA ALA A 126 -1.56 8.14 4.46
C ALA A 126 -2.86 8.72 3.88
N GLY A 127 -3.20 8.33 2.65
CA GLY A 127 -4.44 8.69 1.98
C GLY A 127 -5.67 8.08 2.64
N ALA A 128 -5.62 6.79 2.98
CA ALA A 128 -6.69 6.09 3.68
C ALA A 128 -6.96 6.66 5.08
N ALA A 129 -5.93 7.17 5.75
CA ALA A 129 -6.06 7.79 7.06
C ALA A 129 -6.55 9.25 7.01
N HIS A 130 -6.75 9.86 5.84
CA HIS A 130 -7.30 11.21 5.71
C HIS A 130 -6.59 12.28 6.56
N GLY A 131 -5.27 12.17 6.75
CA GLY A 131 -4.50 13.12 7.57
C GLY A 131 -4.59 12.88 9.09
N ASP A 132 -5.29 11.82 9.52
CA ASP A 132 -5.43 11.43 10.93
C ASP A 132 -4.24 10.57 11.38
N PHE A 133 -3.44 11.16 12.27
CA PHE A 133 -2.27 10.50 12.85
C PHE A 133 -2.62 9.30 13.73
N VAL A 134 -3.70 9.37 14.50
CA VAL A 134 -4.12 8.27 15.39
C VAL A 134 -4.53 7.07 14.56
N MET A 135 -5.23 7.32 13.45
CA MET A 135 -5.66 6.28 12.53
C MET A 135 -4.50 5.55 11.86
N VAL A 136 -3.47 6.28 11.41
CA VAL A 136 -2.24 5.67 10.89
C VAL A 136 -1.52 4.86 11.95
N VAL A 137 -1.32 5.41 13.15
CA VAL A 137 -0.57 4.72 14.20
C VAL A 137 -1.27 3.42 14.60
N LEU A 138 -2.60 3.45 14.79
CA LEU A 138 -3.37 2.24 15.10
C LEU A 138 -3.36 1.25 13.92
N GLY A 139 -3.51 1.74 12.70
CA GLY A 139 -3.41 0.95 11.49
C GLY A 139 -2.08 0.20 11.41
N LEU A 140 -0.97 0.91 11.61
CA LEU A 140 0.38 0.34 11.60
C LEU A 140 0.62 -0.64 12.76
N ILE A 141 0.17 -0.31 13.98
CA ILE A 141 0.31 -1.20 15.15
C ILE A 141 -0.41 -2.53 14.91
N ILE A 142 -1.55 -2.52 14.22
CA ILE A 142 -2.31 -3.73 13.91
C ILE A 142 -1.73 -4.43 12.68
N SER A 143 -1.46 -3.71 11.59
CA SER A 143 -1.08 -4.29 10.29
C SER A 143 0.33 -4.86 10.30
N VAL A 144 1.29 -4.20 10.96
CA VAL A 144 2.70 -4.62 10.97
C VAL A 144 2.87 -6.04 11.53
N PRO A 145 2.37 -6.38 12.73
CA PRO A 145 2.23 -7.76 13.19
C PRO A 145 1.73 -8.76 12.16
N ILE A 146 0.60 -8.44 11.53
CA ILE A 146 -0.08 -9.35 10.59
C ILE A 146 0.80 -9.56 9.36
N VAL A 147 1.47 -8.52 8.86
CA VAL A 147 2.40 -8.64 7.74
C VAL A 147 3.63 -9.46 8.14
N VAL A 148 4.25 -9.18 9.28
CA VAL A 148 5.49 -9.85 9.70
C VAL A 148 5.26 -11.36 9.90
N TRP A 149 4.18 -11.75 10.56
CA TRP A 149 3.89 -13.17 10.86
C TRP A 149 3.06 -13.86 9.78
N GLY A 150 2.15 -13.13 9.13
CA GLY A 150 1.20 -13.65 8.16
C GLY A 150 1.64 -13.56 6.70
N SER A 151 2.73 -12.85 6.37
CA SER A 151 3.18 -12.66 4.98
C SER A 151 3.28 -13.95 4.17
N THR A 152 3.77 -15.05 4.76
CA THR A 152 3.88 -16.34 4.05
C THR A 152 2.52 -16.99 3.76
N LEU A 153 1.52 -16.80 4.63
CA LEU A 153 0.16 -17.28 4.39
C LEU A 153 -0.54 -16.41 3.35
N ILE A 154 -0.39 -15.09 3.47
CA ILE A 154 -1.01 -14.10 2.60
C ILE A 154 -0.44 -14.21 1.19
N LEU A 155 0.87 -14.39 1.04
CA LEU A 155 1.50 -14.62 -0.27
C LEU A 155 0.86 -15.83 -0.97
N LYS A 156 0.72 -16.97 -0.27
CA LYS A 156 0.05 -18.15 -0.82
C LYS A 156 -1.41 -17.89 -1.20
N TRP A 157 -2.11 -17.04 -0.45
CA TRP A 157 -3.50 -16.70 -0.74
C TRP A 157 -3.61 -15.78 -1.95
N VAL A 158 -2.75 -14.78 -2.06
CA VAL A 158 -2.69 -13.88 -3.22
C VAL A 158 -2.32 -14.65 -4.48
N GLU A 159 -1.34 -15.55 -4.41
CA GLU A 159 -0.96 -16.45 -5.52
C GLU A 159 -2.11 -17.39 -5.92
N ARG A 160 -2.83 -17.95 -4.94
CA ARG A 160 -3.96 -18.86 -5.19
C ARG A 160 -5.23 -18.14 -5.66
N PHE A 161 -5.45 -16.91 -5.20
CA PHE A 161 -6.66 -16.12 -5.45
C PHE A 161 -6.28 -14.71 -5.96
N PRO A 162 -5.97 -14.57 -7.26
CA PRO A 162 -5.62 -13.27 -7.86
C PRO A 162 -6.69 -12.18 -7.68
N VAL A 163 -7.95 -12.57 -7.41
CA VAL A 163 -9.05 -11.64 -7.10
C VAL A 163 -8.73 -10.74 -5.90
N ILE A 164 -7.85 -11.17 -4.98
CA ILE A 164 -7.42 -10.36 -3.84
C ILE A 164 -6.70 -9.08 -4.31
N ILE A 165 -5.91 -9.16 -5.38
CA ILE A 165 -5.22 -8.00 -5.97
C ILE A 165 -6.25 -7.02 -6.59
N TYR A 166 -7.28 -7.55 -7.27
CA TYR A 166 -8.38 -6.75 -7.79
C TYR A 166 -9.18 -6.07 -6.68
N ALA A 167 -9.45 -6.77 -5.57
CA ALA A 167 -10.11 -6.18 -4.41
C ALA A 167 -9.26 -5.07 -3.77
N GLY A 168 -7.96 -5.30 -3.58
CA GLY A 168 -7.03 -4.30 -3.07
C GLY A 168 -6.94 -3.06 -3.96
N SER A 169 -6.85 -3.24 -5.28
CA SER A 169 -6.89 -2.15 -6.26
C SER A 169 -8.21 -1.37 -6.21
N GLY A 170 -9.34 -2.07 -6.04
CA GLY A 170 -10.65 -1.43 -5.85
C GLY A 170 -10.69 -0.56 -4.59
N VAL A 171 -10.15 -1.05 -3.47
CA VAL A 171 -10.02 -0.29 -2.22
C VAL A 171 -9.14 0.94 -2.42
N LEU A 172 -8.00 0.82 -3.12
CA LEU A 172 -7.12 1.94 -3.43
C LEU A 172 -7.81 3.01 -4.29
N ALA A 173 -8.52 2.59 -5.35
CA ALA A 173 -9.27 3.50 -6.22
C ALA A 173 -10.42 4.19 -5.47
N TRP A 174 -11.09 3.49 -4.56
CA TRP A 174 -12.11 4.06 -3.70
C TRP A 174 -11.51 5.11 -2.75
N THR A 175 -10.42 4.79 -2.05
CA THR A 175 -9.69 5.73 -1.20
C THR A 175 -9.22 6.96 -1.99
N ALA A 176 -8.71 6.76 -3.20
CA ALA A 176 -8.30 7.82 -4.09
C ALA A 176 -9.45 8.78 -4.40
N SER A 177 -10.65 8.25 -4.67
CA SER A 177 -11.85 9.08 -4.88
C SER A 177 -12.19 9.92 -3.65
N LYS A 178 -12.09 9.35 -2.45
CA LYS A 178 -12.35 10.08 -1.20
C LYS A 178 -11.34 11.21 -0.99
N MET A 179 -10.05 10.96 -1.25
CA MET A 179 -9.02 12.00 -1.17
C MET A 179 -9.28 13.17 -2.13
N ILE A 180 -9.71 12.88 -3.36
CA ILE A 180 -10.04 13.91 -4.37
C ILE A 180 -11.26 14.73 -3.91
N VAL A 181 -12.27 14.07 -3.37
CA VAL A 181 -13.52 14.70 -2.92
C VAL A 181 -13.31 15.54 -1.66
N ASP A 182 -12.46 15.09 -0.74
CA ASP A 182 -12.17 15.76 0.53
C ASP A 182 -11.16 16.91 0.40
N GLU A 183 -10.59 17.13 -0.78
CA GLU A 183 -9.67 18.24 -1.05
C GLU A 183 -10.33 19.59 -0.69
N PRO A 184 -9.71 20.42 0.17
CA PRO A 184 -10.28 21.68 0.66
C PRO A 184 -10.97 22.57 -0.40
N PHE A 185 -10.38 22.70 -1.59
CA PHE A 185 -10.94 23.54 -2.65
C PHE A 185 -12.09 22.89 -3.42
N LEU A 186 -12.16 21.55 -3.47
CA LEU A 186 -13.17 20.79 -4.19
C LEU A 186 -14.34 20.35 -3.29
N LYS A 187 -14.11 20.24 -1.99
CA LYS A 187 -15.07 19.71 -1.01
C LYS A 187 -16.42 20.41 -1.06
N ASN A 188 -16.43 21.74 -1.16
CA ASN A 188 -17.68 22.52 -1.23
C ASN A 188 -18.49 22.23 -2.52
N PHE A 189 -17.82 21.92 -3.63
CA PHE A 189 -18.47 21.57 -4.89
C PHE A 189 -19.12 20.19 -4.80
N PHE A 190 -18.42 19.20 -4.22
CA PHE A 190 -18.94 17.84 -4.06
C PHE A 190 -20.04 17.72 -3.00
N ILE A 191 -19.96 18.48 -1.91
CA ILE A 191 -21.04 18.53 -0.90
C ILE A 191 -22.36 19.01 -1.52
N ARG A 192 -22.29 19.98 -2.44
CA ARG A 192 -23.48 20.49 -3.16
C ARG A 192 -24.01 19.51 -4.22
N ASN A 193 -23.18 18.57 -4.66
CA ASN A 193 -23.53 17.61 -5.72
C ASN A 193 -23.20 16.16 -5.30
N PRO A 194 -23.94 15.56 -4.34
CA PRO A 194 -23.64 14.22 -3.85
C PRO A 194 -23.61 13.15 -4.95
N LEU A 195 -24.40 13.32 -6.02
CA LEU A 195 -24.39 12.45 -7.18
C LEU A 195 -23.03 12.41 -7.88
N LEU A 196 -22.32 13.55 -7.95
CA LEU A 196 -20.98 13.61 -8.55
C LEU A 196 -19.95 12.86 -7.72
N THR A 197 -20.09 12.83 -6.39
CA THR A 197 -19.23 12.03 -5.51
C THR A 197 -19.37 10.54 -5.82
N TRP A 198 -20.61 10.03 -5.86
CA TRP A 198 -20.88 8.64 -6.19
C TRP A 198 -20.43 8.29 -7.60
N LEU A 199 -20.71 9.17 -8.57
CA LEU A 199 -20.30 8.99 -9.96
C LEU A 199 -18.78 8.91 -10.08
N LEU A 200 -18.03 9.82 -9.45
CA LEU A 200 -16.57 9.81 -9.44
C LEU A 200 -16.02 8.51 -8.84
N SER A 201 -16.51 8.10 -7.66
CA SER A 201 -16.06 6.87 -7.00
C SER A 201 -16.32 5.62 -7.86
N ILE A 202 -17.52 5.51 -8.45
CA ILE A 202 -17.87 4.38 -9.33
C ILE A 202 -16.99 4.40 -10.58
N LEU A 203 -16.80 5.57 -11.22
CA LEU A 203 -15.99 5.69 -12.43
C LEU A 203 -14.52 5.36 -12.16
N LEU A 204 -13.94 5.81 -11.06
CA LEU A 204 -12.55 5.51 -10.72
C LEU A 204 -12.36 4.03 -10.42
N VAL A 205 -13.22 3.43 -9.58
CA VAL A 205 -13.12 2.01 -9.25
C VAL A 205 -13.37 1.13 -10.48
N ALA A 206 -14.47 1.35 -11.21
CA ALA A 206 -14.77 0.58 -12.40
C ALA A 206 -13.72 0.80 -13.49
N GLY A 207 -13.27 2.04 -13.68
CA GLY A 207 -12.24 2.39 -14.65
C GLY A 207 -10.93 1.65 -14.38
N VAL A 208 -10.41 1.71 -13.14
CA VAL A 208 -9.18 1.01 -12.76
C VAL A 208 -9.31 -0.50 -12.95
N LEU A 209 -10.40 -1.10 -12.49
CA LEU A 209 -10.62 -2.55 -12.57
C LEU A 209 -10.80 -3.03 -14.02
N LEU A 210 -11.57 -2.30 -14.83
CA LEU A 210 -11.80 -2.64 -16.24
C LEU A 210 -10.52 -2.48 -17.06
N LEU A 211 -9.81 -1.35 -16.90
CA LEU A 211 -8.55 -1.11 -17.62
C LEU A 211 -7.47 -2.13 -17.21
N GLY A 212 -7.39 -2.46 -15.92
CA GLY A 212 -6.50 -3.51 -15.42
C GLY A 212 -6.81 -4.88 -16.04
N ARG A 213 -8.09 -5.26 -16.03
CA ARG A 213 -8.54 -6.54 -16.61
C ARG A 213 -8.31 -6.63 -18.12
N LEU A 214 -8.59 -5.55 -18.86
CA LEU A 214 -8.37 -5.49 -20.30
C LEU A 214 -6.89 -5.64 -20.67
N LYS A 215 -5.99 -5.00 -19.90
CA LYS A 215 -4.56 -5.09 -20.14
C LYS A 215 -4.00 -6.47 -19.82
N ASN A 216 -4.44 -7.09 -18.72
CA ASN A 216 -4.01 -8.45 -18.38
C ASN A 216 -4.49 -9.49 -19.38
N LYS A 217 -5.74 -9.39 -19.86
CA LYS A 217 -6.23 -10.26 -20.95
C LYS A 217 -5.40 -10.14 -22.22
N ARG A 218 -4.94 -8.93 -22.57
CA ARG A 218 -4.08 -8.73 -23.75
C ARG A 218 -2.72 -9.39 -23.60
N LYS A 219 -2.16 -9.45 -22.38
CA LYS A 219 -0.90 -10.14 -22.10
C LYS A 219 -1.03 -11.67 -22.20
N GLU A 220 -2.18 -12.24 -21.86
CA GLU A 220 -2.42 -13.69 -21.96
C GLU A 220 -2.57 -14.18 -23.40
N VAL A 221 -2.93 -13.29 -24.34
CA VAL A 221 -3.19 -13.62 -25.75
C VAL A 221 -1.99 -13.31 -26.67
N ALA A 222 -1.01 -12.55 -26.18
CA ALA A 222 0.20 -12.14 -26.90
C ALA A 222 1.39 -13.05 -26.57
#